data_AF-A0A8B8B690-F1
#
_entry.id   AF-A0A8B8B690-F1
#
_cell.length_a   1.000
_cell.length_b   1.000
_cell.length_c   1.000
_cell.angle_alpha   90.00
_cell.angle_beta   90.00
_cell.angle_gamma   90.00
#
_symmetry.space_group_name_H-M   'P 1'
#
loop_
_entity.id
_entity.type
_entity.pdbx_description
1 polymer ?
#
loop_
_entity_poly.entity_id
_entity_poly.type
_entity_poly.pdbx_seq_one_letter_code
_entity_poly.pdbx_strand_id
1 'polypeptide(L)'
;MHKGRPLIKPMVIVSTTGYFVSILGPYLADRKNNDASILTHIINSNAESIRSWLSEDDIFIVDRGFRDALPLLADLGIQAEMPKFLMAGQKQMSTEDANMGRLVTKVRWVVESSNARIKRWRYLDRTLPTHQIPYIGDYVRIVCAVSNRFLPPLSSCSSKDQDEAEAAKMLHLSKQVNHLKAFIEENGLQRKSAVWKSASEVVLASFPTLDEEELRNPTCGSYQLKLSSSYMQEHIDGGSDIYFHEEDETLLRVKIQSRHTSSKKYILWIRYSESMVESWYCTCRSGARVLGMCSHIAAIIWYLSHARHKANAFGVQDWCAHVLDAAEVPPAVDDSSDSESGESVPEE
;
A
#
# COMPACT_ATOMS: atom_id res chain seq x y z
N MET A 1 1.13 -7.80 -27.01
CA MET A 1 0.45 -6.79 -26.16
C MET A 1 1.46 -5.75 -25.71
N HIS A 2 1.53 -4.59 -26.38
CA HIS A 2 2.31 -3.46 -25.87
C HIS A 2 1.60 -2.88 -24.64
N LYS A 3 2.25 -2.94 -23.47
CA LYS A 3 1.81 -2.20 -22.27
C LYS A 3 1.60 -0.73 -22.65
N GLY A 4 0.41 -0.20 -22.37
CA GLY A 4 -0.04 1.12 -22.80
C GLY A 4 0.98 2.21 -22.52
N ARG A 5 1.65 2.69 -23.57
CA ARG A 5 2.46 3.91 -23.53
C ARG A 5 1.55 5.03 -24.00
N PRO A 6 1.09 5.92 -23.11
CA PRO A 6 0.30 7.07 -23.54
C PRO A 6 1.16 7.93 -24.47
N LEU A 7 0.53 8.56 -25.47
CA LEU A 7 1.20 9.51 -26.37
C LEU A 7 1.29 10.91 -25.75
N ILE A 8 0.35 11.23 -24.87
CA ILE A 8 0.27 12.49 -24.15
C ILE A 8 -0.10 12.23 -22.69
N LYS A 9 0.27 13.15 -21.80
CA LYS A 9 -0.02 13.08 -20.36
C LYS A 9 -0.36 14.45 -19.79
N PRO A 10 -1.35 14.57 -18.90
CA PRO A 10 -1.55 15.78 -18.11
C PRO A 10 -0.55 15.84 -16.94
N MET A 11 -0.33 17.03 -16.41
CA MET A 11 0.28 17.24 -15.09
C MET A 11 -0.82 17.53 -14.08
N VAL A 12 -0.84 16.79 -12.98
CA VAL A 12 -1.91 16.85 -11.98
C VAL A 12 -1.35 17.45 -10.69
N ILE A 13 -1.94 18.56 -10.24
CA ILE A 13 -1.64 19.19 -8.96
C ILE A 13 -2.82 18.95 -8.01
N VAL A 14 -2.54 18.32 -6.87
CA VAL A 14 -3.54 17.98 -5.86
C VAL A 14 -3.08 18.49 -4.49
N SER A 15 -4.04 18.89 -3.67
CA SER A 15 -3.78 19.21 -2.27
C SER A 15 -3.66 17.96 -1.41
N THR A 16 -3.26 18.12 -0.15
CA THR A 16 -3.15 17.04 0.85
C THR A 16 -4.48 16.36 1.19
N THR A 17 -5.62 16.97 0.87
CA THR A 17 -6.95 16.36 1.06
C THR A 17 -7.39 15.51 -0.13
N GLY A 18 -6.65 15.59 -1.25
CA GLY A 18 -6.98 14.95 -2.52
C GLY A 18 -7.82 15.79 -3.46
N TYR A 19 -8.08 17.06 -3.11
CA TYR A 19 -8.74 18.00 -4.00
C TYR A 19 -7.84 18.33 -5.19
N PHE A 20 -8.36 18.19 -6.41
CA PHE A 20 -7.65 18.60 -7.63
C PHE A 20 -7.59 20.12 -7.71
N VAL A 21 -6.37 20.67 -7.64
CA VAL A 21 -6.13 22.13 -7.69
C VAL A 21 -6.00 22.59 -9.13
N SER A 22 -5.18 21.89 -9.92
CA SER A 22 -4.96 22.22 -11.33
C SER A 22 -4.60 20.98 -12.15
N ILE A 23 -4.99 21.01 -13.42
CA ILE A 23 -4.68 19.99 -14.43
C ILE A 23 -4.09 20.70 -15.64
N LEU A 24 -2.77 20.60 -15.79
CA LEU A 24 -2.02 21.28 -16.85
C LEU A 24 -1.71 20.36 -18.02
N GLY A 25 -1.52 20.96 -19.19
CA GLY A 25 -1.27 20.25 -20.45
C GLY A 25 -2.55 19.99 -21.26
N PRO A 26 -2.59 18.91 -22.07
CA PRO A 26 -1.68 17.76 -22.05
C PRO A 26 -0.29 18.05 -22.65
N TYR A 27 0.71 17.29 -22.23
CA TYR A 27 2.09 17.32 -22.74
C TYR A 27 2.42 16.04 -23.51
N LEU A 28 3.39 16.08 -24.42
CA LEU A 28 3.91 14.87 -25.05
C LEU A 28 4.48 13.92 -24.00
N ALA A 29 4.19 12.62 -24.11
CA ALA A 29 4.72 11.60 -23.22
C ALA A 29 6.05 11.02 -23.76
N ASP A 30 7.02 11.90 -23.99
CA ASP A 30 8.34 11.55 -24.50
C ASP A 30 9.47 11.87 -23.49
N ARG A 31 10.71 11.52 -23.85
CA ARG A 31 11.88 11.73 -22.97
C ARG A 31 12.21 13.21 -22.75
N LYS A 32 11.88 14.09 -23.71
CA LYS A 32 12.15 15.54 -23.61
C LYS A 32 11.19 16.19 -22.61
N ASN A 33 9.96 15.71 -22.57
CA ASN A 33 8.88 16.13 -21.69
C ASN A 33 8.76 15.21 -20.46
N ASN A 34 9.88 14.99 -19.78
CA ASN A 34 9.88 14.33 -18.48
C ASN A 34 9.22 15.23 -17.42
N ASP A 35 8.96 14.67 -16.23
CA ASP A 35 8.16 15.35 -15.20
C ASP A 35 8.84 16.63 -14.69
N ALA A 36 10.17 16.63 -14.53
CA ALA A 36 10.94 17.83 -14.17
C ALA A 36 10.89 18.92 -15.25
N SER A 37 11.05 18.55 -16.53
CA SER A 37 10.96 19.49 -17.66
C SER A 37 9.58 20.13 -17.74
N ILE A 38 8.52 19.34 -17.55
CA ILE A 38 7.13 19.84 -17.57
C ILE A 38 6.90 20.80 -16.40
N LEU A 39 7.30 20.44 -15.18
CA LEU A 39 7.16 21.33 -14.02
C LEU A 39 7.91 22.65 -14.22
N THR A 40 9.13 22.57 -14.74
CA THR A 40 9.95 23.75 -15.07
C THR A 40 9.24 24.65 -16.08
N HIS A 41 8.66 24.05 -17.14
CA HIS A 41 7.89 24.79 -18.13
C HIS A 41 6.65 25.46 -17.52
N ILE A 42 5.88 24.76 -16.69
CA ILE A 42 4.69 25.28 -16.00
C ILE A 42 5.03 26.51 -15.17
N ILE A 43 6.07 26.40 -14.34
CA ILE A 43 6.52 27.48 -13.46
C ILE A 43 7.07 28.65 -14.27
N ASN A 44 7.91 28.40 -15.28
CA ASN A 44 8.55 29.46 -16.06
C ASN A 44 7.60 30.20 -16.99
N SER A 45 6.62 29.51 -17.55
CA SER A 45 5.55 30.13 -18.35
C SER A 45 4.46 30.78 -17.52
N ASN A 46 4.52 30.66 -16.18
CA ASN A 46 3.48 31.08 -15.26
C ASN A 46 2.10 30.53 -15.66
N ALA A 47 2.04 29.25 -16.06
CA ALA A 47 0.82 28.61 -16.52
C ALA A 47 -0.26 28.66 -15.43
N GLU A 48 -1.49 29.03 -15.81
CA GLU A 48 -2.61 29.25 -14.88
C GLU A 48 -2.27 30.19 -13.70
N SER A 49 -1.39 31.17 -13.94
CA SER A 49 -0.89 32.10 -12.92
C SER A 49 -0.30 31.39 -11.70
N ILE A 50 0.35 30.22 -11.89
CA ILE A 50 0.89 29.42 -10.78
C ILE A 50 1.72 30.22 -9.77
N ARG A 51 2.50 31.19 -10.22
CA ARG A 51 3.32 32.04 -9.34
C ARG A 51 2.51 32.95 -8.43
N SER A 52 1.21 33.16 -8.68
CA SER A 52 0.34 33.99 -7.83
C SER A 52 -0.29 33.21 -6.68
N TRP A 53 -0.27 31.88 -6.73
CA TRP A 53 -0.85 31.02 -5.70
C TRP A 53 0.15 30.04 -5.08
N LEU A 54 1.44 30.18 -5.42
CA LEU A 54 2.56 29.61 -4.68
C LEU A 54 3.13 30.66 -3.72
N SER A 55 3.56 30.20 -2.55
CA SER A 55 4.20 31.02 -1.53
C SER A 55 5.56 30.42 -1.13
N GLU A 56 6.45 31.28 -0.61
CA GLU A 56 7.62 30.79 0.13
C GLU A 56 7.15 29.86 1.26
N ASP A 57 7.96 28.84 1.55
CA ASP A 57 7.67 27.76 2.51
C ASP A 57 6.59 26.74 2.11
N ASP A 58 5.99 26.86 0.92
CA ASP A 58 5.13 25.80 0.39
C ASP A 58 5.90 24.47 0.29
N ILE A 59 5.21 23.36 0.63
CA ILE A 59 5.79 22.02 0.60
C ILE A 59 5.26 21.24 -0.60
N PHE A 60 6.16 20.84 -1.48
CA PHE A 60 5.86 20.02 -2.66
C PHE A 60 6.24 18.57 -2.41
N ILE A 61 5.26 17.67 -2.42
CA ILE A 61 5.51 16.22 -2.42
C ILE A 61 5.60 15.73 -3.86
N VAL A 62 6.81 15.39 -4.31
CA VAL A 62 7.06 15.01 -5.70
C VAL A 62 7.61 13.60 -5.84
N ASP A 63 7.34 12.99 -7.00
CA ASP A 63 7.96 11.73 -7.37
C ASP A 63 9.42 11.92 -7.79
N ARG A 64 10.15 10.81 -7.88
CA ARG A 64 11.57 10.82 -8.28
C ARG A 64 11.84 11.39 -9.68
N GLY A 65 10.84 11.44 -10.55
CA GLY A 65 10.93 12.02 -11.89
C GLY A 65 11.12 13.55 -11.90
N PHE A 66 10.87 14.21 -10.77
CA PHE A 66 11.00 15.66 -10.60
C PHE A 66 12.36 16.12 -10.05
N ARG A 67 13.31 15.19 -9.87
CA ARG A 67 14.62 15.47 -9.28
C ARG A 67 15.31 16.69 -9.89
N ASP A 68 15.28 16.82 -11.22
CA ASP A 68 16.01 17.87 -11.92
C ASP A 68 15.33 19.25 -11.80
N ALA A 69 14.10 19.31 -11.25
CA ALA A 69 13.38 20.53 -10.95
C ALA A 69 13.54 21.00 -9.49
N LEU A 70 14.24 20.24 -8.64
CA LEU A 70 14.43 20.62 -7.22
C LEU A 70 15.17 21.95 -7.05
N PRO A 71 16.24 22.27 -7.81
CA PRO A 71 16.90 23.58 -7.69
C PRO A 71 15.93 24.74 -7.99
N LEU A 72 15.11 24.61 -9.03
CA LEU A 72 14.09 25.61 -9.38
C LEU A 72 13.08 25.81 -8.24
N LEU A 73 12.63 24.74 -7.60
CA LEU A 73 11.71 24.84 -6.46
C LEU A 73 12.38 25.54 -5.28
N ALA A 74 13.65 25.21 -4.99
CA ALA A 74 14.41 25.85 -3.93
C ALA A 74 14.63 27.36 -4.19
N ASP A 75 14.90 27.76 -5.44
CA ASP A 75 15.04 29.17 -5.85
C ASP A 75 13.73 29.97 -5.65
N LEU A 76 12.59 29.29 -5.60
CA LEU A 76 11.27 29.87 -5.32
C LEU A 76 10.89 29.79 -3.83
N GLY A 77 11.79 29.33 -2.96
CA GLY A 77 11.52 29.12 -1.53
C GLY A 77 10.60 27.92 -1.25
N ILE A 78 10.39 27.02 -2.22
CA ILE A 78 9.51 25.85 -2.08
C ILE A 78 10.31 24.66 -1.56
N GLN A 79 9.80 24.04 -0.49
CA GLN A 79 10.38 22.85 0.12
C GLN A 79 9.92 21.59 -0.62
N ALA A 80 10.81 21.00 -1.42
CA ALA A 80 10.47 19.83 -2.23
C ALA A 80 10.91 18.51 -1.56
N GLU A 81 9.94 17.67 -1.23
CA GLU A 81 10.15 16.36 -0.59
C GLU A 81 9.87 15.21 -1.57
N MET A 82 10.77 14.22 -1.59
CA MET A 82 10.65 13.07 -2.50
C MET A 82 11.21 11.77 -1.89
N PRO A 83 10.80 10.58 -2.37
CA PRO A 83 11.35 9.32 -1.88
C PRO A 83 12.85 9.20 -2.14
N LYS A 84 13.63 9.07 -1.06
CA LYS A 84 15.10 8.97 -1.08
C LYS A 84 15.62 7.88 -2.04
N PHE A 85 16.80 8.11 -2.61
CA PHE A 85 17.46 7.17 -3.52
C PHE A 85 18.31 6.17 -2.76
N LEU A 86 18.52 5.01 -3.37
CA LEU A 86 19.57 4.10 -2.92
C LEU A 86 20.84 4.54 -3.64
N MET A 87 21.91 4.82 -2.91
CA MET A 87 23.16 5.25 -3.53
C MET A 87 23.83 4.10 -4.27
N ALA A 88 24.66 4.43 -5.27
CA ALA A 88 25.37 3.43 -6.05
C ALA A 88 26.22 2.54 -5.13
N GLY A 89 26.18 1.22 -5.36
CA GLY A 89 26.89 0.22 -4.55
C GLY A 89 26.17 -0.19 -3.25
N GLN A 90 25.16 0.53 -2.79
CA GLN A 90 24.39 0.14 -1.61
C GLN A 90 23.32 -0.90 -1.94
N LYS A 91 23.11 -1.86 -1.05
CA LYS A 91 22.02 -2.87 -1.16
C LYS A 91 20.75 -2.45 -0.41
N GLN A 92 20.89 -1.57 0.58
CA GLN A 92 19.83 -1.12 1.48
C GLN A 92 20.06 0.35 1.86
N MET A 93 18.96 1.08 2.08
CA MET A 93 18.98 2.49 2.52
C MET A 93 19.32 2.58 4.01
N SER A 94 19.90 3.70 4.44
CA SER A 94 20.07 3.98 5.87
C SER A 94 18.71 3.99 6.58
N THR A 95 18.69 3.80 7.91
CA THR A 95 17.45 3.88 8.69
C THR A 95 16.80 5.26 8.53
N GLU A 96 17.60 6.32 8.58
CA GLU A 96 17.15 7.70 8.36
C GLU A 96 16.50 7.88 6.99
N ASP A 97 17.16 7.50 5.90
CA ASP A 97 16.60 7.64 4.55
C ASP A 97 15.35 6.79 4.35
N ALA A 98 15.32 5.59 4.94
CA ALA A 98 14.17 4.69 4.86
C ALA A 98 12.97 5.22 5.67
N ASN A 99 13.22 5.85 6.82
CA ASN A 99 12.23 6.56 7.62
C ASN A 99 11.69 7.79 6.87
N MET A 100 12.57 8.64 6.34
CA MET A 100 12.16 9.82 5.56
C MET A 100 11.36 9.43 4.32
N GLY A 101 11.81 8.41 3.59
CA GLY A 101 11.04 7.86 2.48
C GLY A 101 9.65 7.37 2.90
N ARG A 102 9.49 6.84 4.11
CA ARG A 102 8.18 6.42 4.63
C ARG A 102 7.26 7.60 4.93
N LEU A 103 7.76 8.71 5.48
CA LEU A 103 6.99 9.95 5.68
C LEU A 103 6.46 10.47 4.34
N VAL A 104 7.35 10.60 3.34
CA VAL A 104 6.94 11.05 1.99
C VAL A 104 5.86 10.12 1.41
N THR A 105 6.05 8.80 1.49
CA THR A 105 5.03 7.86 0.99
C THR A 105 3.72 7.87 1.78
N LYS A 106 3.72 8.24 3.07
CA LYS A 106 2.49 8.41 3.87
C LYS A 106 1.64 9.53 3.30
N VAL A 107 2.24 10.62 2.82
CA VAL A 107 1.51 11.78 2.28
C VAL A 107 1.20 11.57 0.79
N ARG A 108 2.14 11.02 0.03
CA ARG A 108 2.03 10.81 -1.42
C ARG A 108 0.86 9.89 -1.83
N TRP A 109 0.33 9.07 -0.93
CA TRP A 109 -0.80 8.17 -1.21
C TRP A 109 -2.02 8.90 -1.82
N VAL A 110 -2.20 10.18 -1.46
CA VAL A 110 -3.26 11.04 -1.98
C VAL A 110 -3.12 11.23 -3.49
N VAL A 111 -1.90 11.48 -3.98
CA VAL A 111 -1.61 11.62 -5.41
C VAL A 111 -1.95 10.34 -6.18
N GLU A 112 -1.57 9.18 -5.63
CA GLU A 112 -1.88 7.88 -6.24
C GLU A 112 -3.39 7.65 -6.30
N SER A 113 -4.11 8.00 -5.23
CA SER A 113 -5.55 7.82 -5.14
C SER A 113 -6.31 8.80 -6.04
N SER A 114 -5.84 10.03 -6.16
CA SER A 114 -6.34 11.03 -7.12
C SER A 114 -6.16 10.54 -8.55
N ASN A 115 -4.97 10.05 -8.91
CA ASN A 115 -4.74 9.44 -10.22
C ASN A 115 -5.62 8.21 -10.46
N ALA A 116 -5.87 7.40 -9.44
CA ALA A 116 -6.79 6.27 -9.54
C ALA A 116 -8.24 6.73 -9.80
N ARG A 117 -8.69 7.86 -9.21
CA ARG A 117 -10.01 8.44 -9.51
C ARG A 117 -10.16 8.78 -10.99
N ILE A 118 -9.14 9.39 -11.60
CA ILE A 118 -9.14 9.70 -13.04
C ILE A 118 -9.21 8.41 -13.86
N LYS A 119 -8.41 7.40 -13.51
CA LYS A 119 -8.35 6.12 -14.24
C LYS A 119 -9.61 5.26 -14.14
N ARG A 120 -10.49 5.50 -13.16
CA ARG A 120 -11.80 4.80 -13.07
C ARG A 120 -12.76 5.17 -14.19
N TRP A 121 -12.54 6.31 -14.86
CA TRP A 121 -13.39 6.75 -15.95
C TRP A 121 -13.08 5.96 -17.21
N ARG A 122 -14.00 5.06 -17.57
CA ARG A 122 -13.86 4.13 -18.70
C ARG A 122 -13.45 4.82 -20.00
N TYR A 123 -13.91 6.05 -20.23
CA TYR A 123 -13.53 6.80 -21.43
C TYR A 123 -12.02 7.08 -21.50
N LEU A 124 -11.41 7.47 -20.38
CA LEU A 124 -9.97 7.78 -20.30
C LEU A 124 -9.07 6.54 -20.18
N ASP A 125 -9.65 5.38 -19.83
CA ASP A 125 -8.94 4.09 -19.76
C ASP A 125 -8.79 3.42 -21.15
N ARG A 126 -9.46 3.96 -22.18
CA ARG A 126 -9.43 3.42 -23.54
C ARG A 126 -8.49 4.21 -24.45
N THR A 127 -8.06 3.57 -25.52
CA THR A 127 -7.38 4.26 -26.62
C THR A 127 -8.37 5.18 -27.32
N LEU A 128 -8.15 6.49 -27.22
CA LEU A 128 -8.98 7.49 -27.88
C LEU A 128 -8.51 7.72 -29.33
N PRO A 129 -9.42 8.04 -30.27
CA PRO A 129 -9.05 8.44 -31.62
C PRO A 129 -8.20 9.71 -31.65
N THR A 130 -7.28 9.83 -32.61
CA THR A 130 -6.36 10.99 -32.75
C THR A 130 -7.06 12.33 -32.86
N HIS A 131 -8.26 12.39 -33.47
CA HIS A 131 -9.04 13.62 -33.58
C HIS A 131 -9.52 14.16 -32.22
N GLN A 132 -9.44 13.37 -31.15
CA GLN A 132 -9.79 13.77 -29.80
C GLN A 132 -8.65 14.50 -29.07
N ILE A 133 -7.42 14.47 -29.59
CA ILE A 133 -6.23 15.06 -28.94
C ILE A 133 -6.45 16.50 -28.43
N PRO A 134 -7.06 17.42 -29.20
CA PRO A 134 -7.30 18.79 -28.74
C PRO A 134 -8.16 18.90 -27.47
N TYR A 135 -9.00 17.90 -27.20
CA TYR A 135 -9.99 17.93 -26.12
C TYR A 135 -9.58 17.12 -24.88
N ILE A 136 -8.50 16.34 -24.95
CA ILE A 136 -8.10 15.45 -23.85
C ILE A 136 -7.83 16.22 -22.55
N GLY A 137 -7.21 17.40 -22.64
CA GLY A 137 -7.00 18.26 -21.46
C GLY A 137 -8.33 18.61 -20.77
N ASP A 138 -9.32 19.03 -21.55
CA ASP A 138 -10.64 19.40 -21.04
C ASP A 138 -11.39 18.19 -20.48
N TYR A 139 -11.28 17.02 -21.09
CA TYR A 139 -11.87 15.79 -20.54
C TYR A 139 -11.32 15.46 -19.15
N VAL A 140 -10.00 15.57 -18.96
CA VAL A 140 -9.40 15.32 -17.64
C VAL A 140 -9.83 16.40 -16.64
N ARG A 141 -9.88 17.68 -17.04
CA ARG A 141 -10.37 18.76 -16.18
C ARG A 141 -11.82 18.55 -15.75
N ILE A 142 -12.70 18.20 -16.68
CA ILE A 142 -14.11 17.91 -16.40
C ILE A 142 -14.22 16.75 -15.41
N VAL A 143 -13.50 15.65 -15.66
CA VAL A 143 -13.46 14.49 -14.75
C VAL A 143 -12.98 14.88 -13.35
N CYS A 144 -11.93 15.71 -13.25
CA CYS A 144 -11.40 16.17 -11.97
C CYS A 144 -12.39 17.11 -11.25
N ALA A 145 -13.04 18.02 -11.98
CA ALA A 145 -14.06 18.93 -11.43
C ALA A 145 -15.29 18.17 -10.91
N VAL A 146 -15.79 17.20 -11.69
CA VAL A 146 -16.87 16.30 -11.26
C VAL A 146 -16.43 15.49 -10.02
N SER A 147 -15.19 15.00 -10.01
CA SER A 147 -14.64 14.28 -8.86
C SER A 147 -14.57 15.16 -7.60
N ASN A 148 -14.12 16.41 -7.72
CA ASN A 148 -14.10 17.36 -6.61
C ASN A 148 -15.51 17.67 -6.08
N ARG A 149 -16.50 17.76 -6.98
CA ARG A 149 -17.87 18.15 -6.60
C ARG A 149 -18.66 17.01 -5.96
N PHE A 150 -18.52 15.79 -6.45
CA PHE A 150 -19.44 14.70 -6.14
C PHE A 150 -18.81 13.50 -5.44
N LEU A 151 -17.49 13.35 -5.45
CA LEU A 151 -16.84 12.29 -4.68
C LEU A 151 -16.47 12.80 -3.29
N PRO A 152 -16.52 11.93 -2.26
CA PRO A 152 -16.02 12.29 -0.94
C PRO A 152 -14.53 12.71 -1.00
N PRO A 153 -14.03 13.52 -0.07
CA PRO A 153 -12.59 13.78 0.07
C PRO A 153 -11.79 12.46 0.16
N LEU A 154 -10.54 12.46 -0.31
CA LEU A 154 -9.67 11.27 -0.15
C LEU A 154 -9.23 11.13 1.31
N SER A 155 -8.91 12.25 1.94
CA SER A 155 -8.64 12.32 3.37
C SER A 155 -9.87 12.88 4.07
N SER A 156 -10.69 12.01 4.64
CA SER A 156 -11.70 12.41 5.62
C SER A 156 -11.08 12.26 7.01
N CYS A 157 -10.64 13.37 7.59
CA CYS A 157 -10.20 13.41 8.98
C CYS A 157 -11.39 13.01 9.87
N SER A 158 -11.40 11.78 10.38
CA SER A 158 -12.44 11.31 11.31
C SER A 158 -12.25 11.91 12.70
N SER A 159 -11.00 12.22 13.07
CA SER A 159 -10.62 12.94 14.29
C SER A 159 -9.29 13.64 14.06
N LYS A 160 -9.27 14.97 14.20
CA LYS A 160 -8.06 15.79 14.03
C LYS A 160 -6.98 15.39 15.03
N ASP A 161 -7.39 15.11 16.27
CA ASP A 161 -6.48 14.72 17.34
C ASP A 161 -5.81 13.36 17.05
N GLN A 162 -6.54 12.41 16.46
CA GLN A 162 -5.97 11.11 16.06
C GLN A 162 -4.97 11.25 14.92
N ASP A 163 -5.27 12.07 13.91
CA ASP A 163 -4.36 12.32 12.79
C ASP A 163 -3.10 13.05 13.27
N GLU A 164 -3.23 14.04 14.16
CA GLU A 164 -2.11 14.74 14.78
C GLU A 164 -1.27 13.82 15.67
N ALA A 165 -1.91 12.94 16.45
CA ALA A 165 -1.21 11.94 17.26
C ALA A 165 -0.46 10.93 16.38
N GLU A 166 -1.06 10.44 15.29
CA GLU A 166 -0.37 9.56 14.34
C GLU A 166 0.81 10.29 13.68
N ALA A 167 0.63 11.54 13.24
CA ALA A 167 1.70 12.34 12.66
C ALA A 167 2.85 12.58 13.65
N ALA A 168 2.55 12.96 14.89
CA ALA A 168 3.53 13.16 15.95
C ALA A 168 4.31 11.86 16.25
N LYS A 169 3.60 10.72 16.33
CA LYS A 169 4.22 9.40 16.47
C LYS A 169 5.15 9.10 15.30
N MET A 170 4.70 9.33 14.06
CA MET A 170 5.50 9.07 12.87
C MET A 170 6.76 9.95 12.81
N LEU A 171 6.65 11.22 13.19
CA LEU A 171 7.78 12.16 13.30
C LEU A 171 8.75 11.82 14.43
N HIS A 172 8.25 11.29 15.54
CA HIS A 172 9.10 10.80 16.62
C HIS A 172 9.90 9.58 16.16
N LEU A 173 9.23 8.57 15.58
CA LEU A 173 9.86 7.36 15.09
C LEU A 173 10.83 7.61 13.94
N SER A 174 10.60 8.62 13.10
CA SER A 174 11.48 8.89 11.96
C SER A 174 12.90 9.31 12.39
N LYS A 175 13.03 9.87 13.59
CA LYS A 175 14.30 10.29 14.20
C LYS A 175 15.04 9.15 14.91
N GLN A 176 14.39 7.99 15.08
CA GLN A 176 14.97 6.86 15.79
C GLN A 176 15.84 6.00 14.87
N VAL A 177 16.85 5.36 15.45
CA VAL A 177 17.69 4.36 14.79
C VAL A 177 17.09 2.96 14.96
N ASN A 178 17.46 2.02 14.09
CA ASN A 178 17.01 0.64 14.22
C ASN A 178 17.97 -0.12 15.15
N HIS A 179 17.66 -0.16 16.44
CA HIS A 179 18.46 -0.84 17.45
C HIS A 179 18.59 -2.34 17.19
N LEU A 180 17.54 -3.00 16.66
CA LEU A 180 17.62 -4.42 16.29
C LEU A 180 18.64 -4.62 15.17
N LYS A 181 18.62 -3.77 14.13
CA LYS A 181 19.62 -3.81 13.06
C LYS A 181 21.05 -3.70 13.62
N ALA A 182 21.29 -2.72 14.48
CA ALA A 182 22.61 -2.52 15.11
C ALA A 182 23.04 -3.77 15.89
N PHE A 183 22.14 -4.32 16.71
CA PHE A 183 22.38 -5.55 17.46
C PHE A 183 22.73 -6.75 16.55
N ILE A 184 21.99 -6.96 15.46
CA ILE A 184 22.25 -8.03 14.48
C ILE A 184 23.62 -7.86 13.81
N GLU A 185 23.99 -6.62 13.47
CA GLU A 185 25.27 -6.29 12.81
C GLU A 185 26.46 -6.45 13.76
N GLU A 186 26.37 -5.91 14.97
CA GLU A 186 27.42 -5.97 16.02
C GLU A 186 27.73 -7.40 16.47
N ASN A 187 26.69 -8.23 16.61
CA ASN A 187 26.85 -9.63 17.03
C ASN A 187 27.08 -10.58 15.85
N GLY A 188 27.18 -10.08 14.63
CA GLY A 188 27.46 -10.88 13.43
C GLY A 188 26.41 -11.97 13.14
N LEU A 189 25.18 -11.80 13.64
CA LEU A 189 24.14 -12.84 13.60
C LEU A 189 23.72 -13.24 12.17
N GLN A 190 23.92 -12.36 11.19
CA GLN A 190 23.71 -12.72 9.79
C GLN A 190 24.61 -13.86 9.30
N ARG A 191 25.83 -13.99 9.85
CA ARG A 191 26.82 -14.99 9.45
C ARG A 191 26.67 -16.31 10.20
N LYS A 192 25.93 -16.30 11.32
CA LYS A 192 25.63 -17.49 12.11
C LYS A 192 24.82 -18.48 11.28
N SER A 193 25.16 -19.77 11.40
CA SER A 193 24.40 -20.85 10.81
C SER A 193 22.99 -20.89 11.41
N ALA A 194 22.03 -21.30 10.60
CA ALA A 194 20.62 -21.36 10.97
C ALA A 194 20.03 -22.70 10.57
N VAL A 195 19.22 -23.27 11.46
CA VAL A 195 18.40 -24.45 11.19
C VAL A 195 17.05 -23.98 10.69
N TRP A 196 16.82 -24.14 9.39
CA TRP A 196 15.63 -23.63 8.71
C TRP A 196 14.50 -24.64 8.80
N LYS A 197 13.34 -24.20 9.30
CA LYS A 197 12.07 -24.93 9.34
C LYS A 197 11.10 -24.33 8.31
N SER A 198 10.26 -25.17 7.72
CA SER A 198 9.14 -24.69 6.89
C SER A 198 8.02 -24.07 7.73
N ALA A 199 7.05 -23.42 7.09
CA ALA A 199 5.90 -22.82 7.78
C ALA A 199 5.05 -23.84 8.55
N SER A 200 4.97 -25.09 8.05
CA SER A 200 4.24 -26.19 8.70
C SER A 200 5.01 -26.86 9.84
N GLU A 201 6.34 -26.72 9.87
CA GLU A 201 7.21 -27.33 10.88
C GLU A 201 7.51 -26.42 12.06
N VAL A 202 7.40 -25.09 11.86
CA VAL A 202 7.75 -24.12 12.89
C VAL A 202 6.64 -24.04 13.95
N VAL A 203 7.01 -24.28 15.21
CA VAL A 203 6.11 -24.15 16.36
C VAL A 203 6.58 -22.96 17.18
N LEU A 204 5.92 -21.81 16.99
CA LEU A 204 6.22 -20.58 17.73
C LEU A 204 5.13 -20.33 18.79
N ALA A 205 5.22 -21.06 19.91
CA ALA A 205 4.21 -21.00 20.98
C ALA A 205 4.20 -19.65 21.70
N SER A 206 5.36 -19.00 21.83
CA SER A 206 5.51 -17.69 22.48
C SER A 206 5.23 -16.50 21.55
N PHE A 207 4.93 -16.72 20.27
CA PHE A 207 4.66 -15.62 19.34
C PHE A 207 3.26 -15.06 19.57
N PRO A 208 3.09 -13.73 19.70
CA PRO A 208 1.84 -13.13 20.13
C PRO A 208 0.73 -13.33 19.09
N THR A 209 -0.48 -13.60 19.56
CA THR A 209 -1.69 -13.54 18.74
C THR A 209 -2.21 -12.11 18.75
N LEU A 210 -2.34 -11.49 17.58
CA LEU A 210 -2.74 -10.08 17.45
C LEU A 210 -3.96 -9.97 16.53
N ASP A 211 -4.87 -9.07 16.85
CA ASP A 211 -5.98 -8.70 15.97
C ASP A 211 -5.57 -7.69 14.87
N GLU A 212 -6.50 -7.32 13.99
CA GLU A 212 -6.21 -6.36 12.92
C GLU A 212 -5.93 -4.94 13.43
N GLU A 213 -6.51 -4.54 14.55
CA GLU A 213 -6.35 -3.21 15.13
C GLU A 213 -4.97 -3.07 15.76
N GLU A 214 -4.55 -4.08 16.52
CA GLU A 214 -3.22 -4.19 17.10
C GLU A 214 -2.13 -4.18 16.02
N LEU A 215 -2.38 -4.80 14.86
CA LEU A 215 -1.47 -4.80 13.70
C LEU A 215 -1.40 -3.46 12.96
N ARG A 216 -2.42 -2.59 13.06
CA ARG A 216 -2.43 -1.27 12.41
C ARG A 216 -1.43 -0.32 13.06
N ASN A 217 -1.27 -0.42 14.37
CA ASN A 217 -0.42 0.46 15.15
C ASN A 217 1.07 0.39 14.73
N PRO A 218 1.72 -0.79 14.61
CA PRO A 218 3.12 -0.89 14.17
C PRO A 218 3.29 -0.69 12.67
N THR A 219 2.25 -0.84 11.84
CA THR A 219 2.33 -0.63 10.38
C THR A 219 2.22 0.84 9.97
N CYS A 220 1.73 1.71 10.87
CA CYS A 220 1.44 3.13 10.61
C CYS A 220 0.54 3.31 9.37
N GLY A 221 -0.42 2.40 9.20
CA GLY A 221 -1.40 2.42 8.11
C GLY A 221 -1.77 1.04 7.56
N SER A 222 -2.96 0.94 6.97
CA SER A 222 -3.56 -0.33 6.53
C SER A 222 -2.97 -0.93 5.26
N TYR A 223 -2.22 -0.16 4.46
CA TYR A 223 -1.79 -0.59 3.12
C TYR A 223 -0.94 -1.87 3.15
N GLN A 224 0.03 -1.95 4.05
CA GLN A 224 0.89 -3.14 4.14
C GLN A 224 0.13 -4.38 4.62
N LEU A 225 -0.85 -4.20 5.51
CA LEU A 225 -1.72 -5.29 5.97
C LEU A 225 -2.63 -5.81 4.85
N LYS A 226 -3.24 -4.91 4.06
CA LYS A 226 -4.08 -5.29 2.92
C LYS A 226 -3.31 -6.13 1.88
N LEU A 227 -2.02 -5.87 1.72
CA LEU A 227 -1.16 -6.67 0.83
C LEU A 227 -0.71 -8.00 1.44
N SER A 228 -0.72 -8.12 2.77
CA SER A 228 -0.11 -9.25 3.50
C SER A 228 -0.72 -10.59 3.12
N SER A 229 -2.05 -10.68 3.01
CA SER A 229 -2.74 -11.91 2.57
C SER A 229 -2.27 -12.37 1.18
N SER A 230 -2.36 -11.50 0.17
CA SER A 230 -1.91 -11.82 -1.19
C SER A 230 -0.41 -12.15 -1.25
N TYR A 231 0.41 -11.47 -0.44
CA TYR A 231 1.84 -11.70 -0.38
C TYR A 231 2.12 -13.10 0.18
N MET A 232 1.47 -13.47 1.28
CA MET A 232 1.67 -14.75 1.95
C MET A 232 1.08 -15.93 1.20
N GLN A 233 -0.04 -15.74 0.51
CA GLN A 233 -0.66 -16.81 -0.28
C GLN A 233 0.31 -17.36 -1.35
N GLU A 234 1.05 -16.50 -2.06
CA GLU A 234 2.07 -16.93 -3.03
C GLU A 234 3.17 -17.82 -2.41
N HIS A 235 3.45 -17.66 -1.11
CA HIS A 235 4.45 -18.44 -0.38
C HIS A 235 3.90 -19.75 0.18
N ILE A 236 2.62 -19.76 0.59
CA ILE A 236 1.96 -20.95 1.15
C ILE A 236 1.57 -21.92 0.04
N ASP A 237 1.10 -21.41 -1.11
CA ASP A 237 0.68 -22.22 -2.26
C ASP A 237 1.88 -22.81 -3.05
N GLY A 238 3.10 -22.70 -2.51
CA GLY A 238 4.32 -23.26 -3.12
C GLY A 238 4.92 -22.44 -4.26
N GLY A 239 4.40 -21.24 -4.52
CA GLY A 239 4.91 -20.34 -5.56
C GLY A 239 6.24 -19.66 -5.20
N SER A 240 6.62 -19.62 -3.93
CA SER A 240 7.88 -19.01 -3.46
C SER A 240 8.28 -19.48 -2.07
N ASP A 241 9.59 -19.63 -1.82
CA ASP A 241 10.09 -20.19 -0.56
C ASP A 241 9.94 -19.24 0.65
N ILE A 242 9.62 -19.82 1.81
CA ILE A 242 9.69 -19.19 3.13
C ILE A 242 10.23 -20.18 4.17
N TYR A 243 11.16 -19.71 5.01
CA TYR A 243 11.76 -20.50 6.09
C TYR A 243 11.93 -19.71 7.38
N PHE A 244 11.85 -20.39 8.51
CA PHE A 244 11.91 -19.83 9.85
C PHE A 244 13.06 -20.45 10.65
N HIS A 245 13.68 -19.66 11.50
CA HIS A 245 14.72 -20.08 12.42
C HIS A 245 14.60 -19.30 13.72
N GLU A 246 14.40 -20.00 14.83
CA GLU A 246 14.38 -19.43 16.18
C GLU A 246 15.82 -19.30 16.66
N GLU A 247 16.27 -18.08 16.91
CA GLU A 247 17.62 -17.83 17.45
C GLU A 247 17.63 -17.98 18.97
N ASP A 248 16.55 -17.54 19.60
CA ASP A 248 16.16 -17.74 20.99
C ASP A 248 14.64 -17.55 21.13
N GLU A 249 14.09 -17.63 22.36
CA GLU A 249 12.65 -17.52 22.65
C GLU A 249 12.03 -16.15 22.29
N THR A 250 12.86 -15.13 22.06
CA THR A 250 12.47 -13.73 21.82
C THR A 250 12.86 -13.22 20.42
N LEU A 251 13.68 -13.97 19.67
CA LEU A 251 14.24 -13.53 18.40
C LEU A 251 14.02 -14.56 17.29
N LEU A 252 13.18 -14.17 16.33
CA LEU A 252 12.89 -14.95 15.14
C LEU A 252 13.67 -14.41 13.93
N ARG A 253 14.31 -15.33 13.22
CA ARG A 253 14.93 -15.09 11.92
C ARG A 253 14.11 -15.76 10.82
N VAL A 254 13.73 -14.99 9.80
CA VAL A 254 12.93 -15.50 8.68
C VAL A 254 13.64 -15.24 7.36
N LYS A 255 13.63 -16.23 6.47
CA LYS A 255 14.15 -16.13 5.10
C LYS A 255 12.97 -16.23 4.15
N ILE A 256 12.75 -15.17 3.37
CA ILE A 256 11.63 -15.09 2.43
C ILE A 256 12.13 -14.78 1.02
N GLN A 257 11.58 -15.47 0.03
CA GLN A 257 11.86 -15.20 -1.37
C GLN A 257 11.15 -13.91 -1.84
N SER A 258 11.77 -13.18 -2.78
CA SER A 258 11.19 -12.01 -3.42
C SER A 258 10.13 -12.45 -4.43
N ARG A 259 8.90 -11.94 -4.31
CA ARG A 259 7.84 -12.20 -5.31
C ARG A 259 8.14 -11.70 -6.72
N HIS A 260 9.07 -10.75 -6.85
CA HIS A 260 9.42 -10.16 -8.14
C HIS A 260 10.53 -10.93 -8.87
N THR A 261 11.33 -11.71 -8.15
CA THR A 261 12.53 -12.37 -8.68
C THR A 261 12.86 -13.61 -7.85
N SER A 262 12.91 -14.79 -8.47
CA SER A 262 13.23 -16.04 -7.78
C SER A 262 14.64 -16.06 -7.18
N SER A 263 15.59 -15.35 -7.78
CA SER A 263 16.99 -15.31 -7.33
C SER A 263 17.24 -14.53 -6.04
N LYS A 264 16.30 -13.69 -5.62
CA LYS A 264 16.49 -12.78 -4.48
C LYS A 264 15.74 -13.28 -3.27
N LYS A 265 16.46 -13.45 -2.16
CA LYS A 265 15.90 -13.78 -0.85
C LYS A 265 16.23 -12.66 0.13
N TYR A 266 15.31 -12.35 1.02
CA TYR A 266 15.49 -11.39 2.10
C TYR A 266 15.52 -12.13 3.43
N ILE A 267 16.44 -11.72 4.30
CA ILE A 267 16.45 -12.09 5.71
C ILE A 267 15.72 -11.02 6.51
N LEU A 268 14.83 -11.48 7.37
CA LEU A 268 14.01 -10.72 8.30
C LEU A 268 14.39 -11.16 9.72
N TRP A 269 14.31 -10.21 10.64
CA TRP A 269 14.54 -10.38 12.06
C TRP A 269 13.37 -9.73 12.79
N ILE A 270 12.77 -10.46 13.71
CA ILE A 270 11.60 -10.02 14.47
C ILE A 270 11.89 -10.34 15.92
N ARG A 271 11.94 -9.31 16.77
CA ARG A 271 11.98 -9.45 18.21
C ARG A 271 10.57 -9.32 18.76
N TYR A 272 10.21 -10.24 19.64
CA TYR A 272 8.86 -10.34 20.19
C TYR A 272 8.90 -10.88 21.62
N SER A 273 7.80 -10.66 22.32
CA SER A 273 7.45 -11.28 23.59
C SER A 273 6.06 -11.90 23.47
N GLU A 274 5.61 -12.59 24.52
CA GLU A 274 4.31 -13.28 24.52
C GLU A 274 3.12 -12.38 24.18
N SER A 275 3.23 -11.08 24.45
CA SER A 275 2.15 -10.10 24.25
C SER A 275 2.32 -9.20 23.04
N MET A 276 3.53 -9.02 22.50
CA MET A 276 3.74 -8.04 21.42
C MET A 276 4.96 -8.29 20.54
N VAL A 277 4.91 -7.71 19.33
CA VAL A 277 6.08 -7.58 18.47
C VAL A 277 6.79 -6.27 18.81
N GLU A 278 8.03 -6.38 19.27
CA GLU A 278 8.79 -5.26 19.86
C GLU A 278 9.60 -4.49 18.82
N SER A 279 10.29 -5.20 17.93
CA SER A 279 11.10 -4.56 16.88
C SER A 279 11.34 -5.49 15.70
N TRP A 280 11.67 -4.89 14.56
CA TRP A 280 11.90 -5.63 13.32
C TRP A 280 13.01 -5.03 12.47
N TYR A 281 13.64 -5.90 11.69
CA TYR A 281 14.62 -5.53 10.68
C TYR A 281 14.51 -6.45 9.47
N CYS A 282 14.47 -5.87 8.27
CA CYS A 282 14.49 -6.64 7.03
C CYS A 282 15.65 -6.16 6.15
N THR A 283 16.33 -7.08 5.49
CA THR A 283 17.44 -6.80 4.54
C THR A 283 16.96 -6.24 3.19
N CYS A 284 15.66 -6.02 3.00
CA CYS A 284 15.16 -5.39 1.78
C CYS A 284 15.52 -3.90 1.71
N ARG A 285 15.36 -3.28 0.53
CA ARG A 285 15.83 -1.91 0.25
C ARG A 285 15.47 -0.87 1.32
N SER A 286 14.25 -0.91 1.85
CA SER A 286 13.73 0.01 2.88
C SER A 286 13.53 -0.65 4.25
N GLY A 287 13.99 -1.89 4.44
CA GLY A 287 13.68 -2.72 5.61
C GLY A 287 14.43 -2.35 6.89
N ALA A 288 15.32 -1.35 6.83
CA ALA A 288 16.00 -0.78 7.99
C ALA A 288 15.16 0.26 8.75
N ARG A 289 14.02 0.71 8.20
CA ARG A 289 13.14 1.68 8.86
C ARG A 289 12.54 1.12 10.14
N VAL A 290 12.31 2.02 11.09
CA VAL A 290 11.51 1.78 12.31
C VAL A 290 10.13 2.45 12.20
N LEU A 291 9.99 3.40 11.28
CA LEU A 291 8.72 4.00 10.94
C LEU A 291 7.89 3.05 10.06
N GLY A 292 6.89 2.40 10.65
CA GLY A 292 6.14 1.35 9.98
C GLY A 292 7.04 0.15 9.62
N MET A 293 6.55 -0.71 8.72
CA MET A 293 7.27 -1.92 8.33
C MET A 293 7.18 -2.17 6.83
N CYS A 294 8.19 -2.83 6.25
CA CYS A 294 8.13 -3.23 4.83
C CYS A 294 7.06 -4.31 4.62
N SER A 295 6.69 -4.55 3.36
CA SER A 295 5.70 -5.58 2.99
C SER A 295 6.09 -6.97 3.50
N HIS A 296 7.38 -7.29 3.51
CA HIS A 296 7.86 -8.58 4.01
C HIS A 296 7.56 -8.76 5.49
N ILE A 297 7.95 -7.77 6.32
CA ILE A 297 7.73 -7.85 7.78
C ILE A 297 6.22 -7.86 8.09
N ALA A 298 5.43 -7.02 7.42
CA ALA A 298 3.97 -7.00 7.58
C ALA A 298 3.35 -8.36 7.26
N ALA A 299 3.74 -8.96 6.14
CA ALA A 299 3.24 -10.25 5.70
C ALA A 299 3.56 -11.36 6.72
N ILE A 300 4.80 -11.41 7.21
CA ILE A 300 5.22 -12.40 8.22
C ILE A 300 4.50 -12.20 9.55
N ILE A 301 4.48 -10.98 10.08
CA ILE A 301 3.82 -10.71 11.36
C ILE A 301 2.34 -11.03 11.25
N TRP A 302 1.65 -10.55 10.20
CA TRP A 302 0.24 -10.84 9.98
C TRP A 302 -0.03 -12.34 9.86
N TYR A 303 0.83 -13.10 9.17
CA TYR A 303 0.68 -14.55 9.09
C TYR A 303 0.80 -15.22 10.46
N LEU A 304 1.87 -14.90 11.18
CA LEU A 304 2.20 -15.55 12.45
C LEU A 304 1.29 -15.12 13.60
N SER A 305 0.84 -13.86 13.66
CA SER A 305 0.02 -13.38 14.77
C SER A 305 -1.48 -13.52 14.51
N HIS A 306 -1.90 -13.62 13.25
CA HIS A 306 -3.31 -13.51 12.89
C HIS A 306 -3.80 -14.63 11.98
N ALA A 307 -3.23 -14.75 10.78
CA ALA A 307 -3.76 -15.62 9.74
C ALA A 307 -3.71 -17.12 10.13
N ARG A 308 -2.61 -17.58 10.71
CA ARG A 308 -2.43 -19.00 11.09
C ARG A 308 -3.43 -19.50 12.15
N HIS A 309 -4.09 -18.57 12.87
CA HIS A 309 -5.06 -18.88 13.93
C HIS A 309 -6.51 -18.86 13.44
N LYS A 310 -6.76 -18.46 12.20
CA LYS A 310 -8.10 -18.42 11.59
C LYS A 310 -8.28 -19.55 10.58
N ALA A 311 -9.42 -20.24 10.66
CA ALA A 311 -9.86 -21.10 9.56
C ALA A 311 -10.12 -20.23 8.30
N ASN A 312 -9.66 -20.67 7.13
CA ASN A 312 -9.81 -19.97 5.84
C ASN A 312 -9.13 -18.59 5.73
N ALA A 313 -8.00 -18.35 6.43
CA ALA A 313 -7.26 -17.10 6.27
C ALA A 313 -6.62 -16.91 4.87
N PHE A 314 -6.58 -17.99 4.08
CA PHE A 314 -6.05 -18.04 2.72
C PHE A 314 -7.09 -18.64 1.77
N GLY A 315 -7.15 -18.13 0.55
CA GLY A 315 -8.09 -18.58 -0.50
C GLY A 315 -9.14 -17.54 -0.88
N VAL A 316 -9.83 -17.80 -1.99
CA VAL A 316 -11.01 -17.02 -2.40
C VAL A 316 -12.17 -17.49 -1.52
N GLN A 317 -12.84 -16.56 -0.86
CA GLN A 317 -14.08 -16.87 -0.16
C GLN A 317 -15.05 -17.53 -1.13
N ASP A 318 -15.53 -18.72 -0.79
CA ASP A 318 -16.47 -19.45 -1.64
C ASP A 318 -17.83 -18.76 -1.60
N TRP A 319 -18.00 -17.79 -2.49
CA TRP A 319 -19.27 -17.10 -2.66
C TRP A 319 -20.34 -18.01 -3.25
N CYS A 320 -19.99 -19.13 -3.89
CA CYS A 320 -20.96 -20.07 -4.45
C CYS A 320 -21.82 -20.69 -3.34
N ALA A 321 -21.27 -20.87 -2.14
CA ALA A 321 -22.02 -21.33 -0.95
C ALA A 321 -23.13 -20.34 -0.50
N HIS A 322 -23.12 -19.10 -0.97
CA HIS A 322 -24.11 -18.07 -0.66
C HIS A 322 -25.01 -17.71 -1.85
N VAL A 323 -24.89 -18.43 -2.96
CA VAL A 323 -25.67 -18.21 -4.18
C VAL A 323 -26.59 -19.41 -4.35
N LEU A 324 -27.89 -19.13 -4.54
CA LEU A 324 -28.86 -20.17 -4.89
C LEU A 324 -28.57 -20.65 -6.32
N ASP A 325 -28.46 -21.96 -6.52
CA ASP A 325 -28.40 -22.56 -7.85
C ASP A 325 -29.83 -22.81 -8.34
N ALA A 326 -30.23 -22.10 -9.40
CA ALA A 326 -31.56 -22.28 -9.99
C ALA A 326 -31.75 -23.69 -10.62
N ALA A 327 -30.69 -24.47 -10.81
CA ALA A 327 -30.75 -25.87 -11.20
C ALA A 327 -31.05 -26.81 -10.02
N GLU A 328 -30.86 -26.37 -8.77
CA GLU A 328 -31.30 -27.09 -7.58
C GLU A 328 -32.81 -26.90 -7.40
N VAL A 329 -33.59 -27.75 -8.06
CA VAL A 329 -35.03 -27.82 -7.85
C VAL A 329 -35.28 -28.62 -6.56
N PRO A 330 -35.90 -28.03 -5.52
CA PRO A 330 -36.26 -28.77 -4.31
C PRO A 330 -37.15 -29.96 -4.68
N PRO A 331 -37.01 -31.11 -3.98
CA PRO A 331 -37.90 -32.24 -4.22
C PRO A 331 -39.36 -31.79 -4.04
N ALA A 332 -40.22 -32.21 -4.97
CA ALA A 332 -41.64 -31.96 -4.87
C ALA A 332 -42.15 -32.46 -3.52
N VAL A 333 -42.73 -31.56 -2.73
CA VAL A 333 -43.53 -31.94 -1.56
C VAL A 333 -44.67 -32.79 -2.07
N ASP A 334 -44.64 -34.08 -1.72
CA ASP A 334 -45.73 -35.02 -1.94
C ASP A 334 -46.86 -34.65 -0.95
N ASP A 335 -47.76 -33.78 -1.39
CA ASP A 335 -49.01 -33.45 -0.69
C ASP A 335 -50.04 -34.59 -0.87
N SER A 336 -49.67 -35.81 -0.48
CA SER A 336 -50.62 -36.92 -0.32
C SER A 336 -50.68 -37.38 1.14
N SER A 337 -51.55 -36.72 1.91
CA SER A 337 -52.25 -37.38 3.01
C SER A 337 -53.71 -36.97 3.00
N ASP A 338 -54.51 -37.88 2.44
CA ASP A 338 -55.96 -37.88 2.34
C ASP A 338 -56.67 -37.40 3.61
N SER A 339 -57.60 -36.47 3.41
CA SER A 339 -58.65 -36.14 4.36
C SER A 339 -59.82 -37.11 4.19
N GLU A 340 -59.90 -38.14 5.01
CA GLU A 340 -61.17 -38.84 5.30
C GLU A 340 -61.40 -38.91 6.81
N SER A 341 -62.34 -38.10 7.30
CA SER A 341 -63.39 -38.51 8.25
C SER A 341 -64.22 -37.30 8.64
N GLY A 342 -65.41 -37.20 8.06
CA GLY A 342 -66.43 -36.31 8.56
C GLY A 342 -67.05 -36.91 9.82
N GLU A 343 -67.05 -36.15 10.92
CA GLU A 343 -68.00 -36.33 12.01
C GLU A 343 -68.89 -35.09 12.08
N SER A 344 -70.13 -35.30 11.65
CA SER A 344 -71.29 -34.46 11.94
C SER A 344 -71.63 -34.51 13.43
N VAL A 345 -71.78 -33.35 14.07
CA VAL A 345 -72.50 -33.23 15.35
C VAL A 345 -73.61 -32.18 15.17
N PRO A 346 -74.84 -32.43 15.65
CA PRO A 346 -76.02 -31.60 15.37
C PRO A 346 -76.14 -30.39 16.29
N GLU A 347 -77.06 -29.50 15.88
CA GLU A 347 -77.50 -28.25 16.51
C GLU A 347 -77.90 -28.35 18.00
N GLU A 348 -77.50 -27.33 18.77
CA GLU A 348 -78.43 -26.45 19.50
C GLU A 348 -77.84 -25.04 19.62
#